data_AF-A0A0R0CFV2-F1
#
_entry.id   AF-A0A0R0CFV2-F1
#
_cell.length_a   1.000
_cell.length_b   1.000
_cell.length_c   1.000
_cell.angle_alpha   90.00
_cell.angle_beta   90.00
_cell.angle_gamma   90.00
#
_symmetry.space_group_name_H-M   'P 1'
#
loop_
_entity.id
_entity.type
_entity.pdbx_description
1 polymer ?
#
loop_
_entity_poly.entity_id
_entity_poly.type
_entity_poly.pdbx_seq_one_letter_code
_entity_poly.pdbx_strand_id
1 'polypeptide(L)'
;MAMGRLQTAVADKDATARQQAMENLRTLLPADSLTLLRAQAWNAHGSDELKLAEQYYRAILQRVPDDEYAGVNLALIEAHDGQLEQARDRLNRLAARNSRSAMVSRALAELDMEAR
;
A
#
# COMPACT_ATOMS: atom_id res chain seq x y z
N MET A 1 17.92 8.52 -5.03
CA MET A 1 17.18 8.92 -3.80
C MET A 1 16.89 7.70 -2.94
N ALA A 2 16.76 7.84 -1.61
CA ALA A 2 16.56 6.71 -0.70
C ALA A 2 15.26 5.91 -0.98
N MET A 3 14.17 6.58 -1.36
CA MET A 3 12.92 5.93 -1.76
C MET A 3 13.08 5.05 -3.02
N GLY A 4 13.79 5.52 -4.04
CA GLY A 4 14.04 4.72 -5.24
C GLY A 4 14.88 3.46 -4.94
N ARG A 5 15.87 3.57 -4.05
CA ARG A 5 16.65 2.41 -3.57
C ARG A 5 15.76 1.39 -2.85
N LEU A 6 14.83 1.85 -2.02
CA LEU A 6 13.86 0.98 -1.36
C LEU A 6 12.98 0.24 -2.39
N GLN A 7 12.48 0.95 -3.41
CA GLN A 7 11.62 0.36 -4.43
C GLN A 7 12.34 -0.76 -5.20
N THR A 8 13.58 -0.51 -5.63
CA THR A 8 14.43 -1.53 -6.27
C THR A 8 14.67 -2.71 -5.33
N ALA A 9 15.06 -2.45 -4.08
CA ALA A 9 15.35 -3.53 -3.12
C ALA A 9 14.11 -4.38 -2.78
N VAL A 10 12.91 -3.80 -2.76
CA VAL A 10 11.64 -4.54 -2.65
C VAL A 10 11.39 -5.41 -3.87
N ALA A 11 11.56 -4.87 -5.08
CA ALA A 11 11.40 -5.64 -6.31
C ALA A 11 12.38 -6.82 -6.40
N ASP A 12 13.63 -6.59 -6.01
CA ASP A 12 14.71 -7.59 -6.06
C ASP A 12 14.70 -8.55 -4.86
N LYS A 13 13.77 -8.37 -3.91
CA LYS A 13 13.70 -9.11 -2.63
C LYS A 13 15.00 -9.05 -1.82
N ASP A 14 15.80 -8.00 -1.99
CA ASP A 14 17.06 -7.80 -1.28
C ASP A 14 16.80 -7.24 0.12
N ALA A 15 16.77 -8.13 1.11
CA ALA A 15 16.54 -7.76 2.51
C ALA A 15 17.57 -6.77 3.07
N THR A 16 18.84 -6.90 2.67
CA THR A 16 19.92 -6.03 3.16
C THR A 16 19.75 -4.61 2.62
N ALA A 17 19.53 -4.49 1.30
CA ALA A 17 19.33 -3.19 0.67
C ALA A 17 18.04 -2.51 1.14
N ARG A 18 16.97 -3.28 1.42
CA ARG A 18 15.73 -2.76 2.02
C ARG A 18 15.98 -2.17 3.40
N GLN A 19 16.69 -2.89 4.27
CA GLN A 19 17.02 -2.41 5.60
C GLN A 19 17.83 -1.10 5.54
N GLN A 20 18.90 -1.09 4.74
CA GLN A 20 19.74 0.11 4.57
C GLN A 20 18.95 1.30 4.01
N ALA A 21 18.06 1.07 3.04
CA ALA A 21 17.22 2.12 2.49
C ALA A 21 16.24 2.69 3.54
N MET A 22 15.63 1.82 4.36
CA MET A 22 14.73 2.23 5.44
C MET A 22 15.45 3.00 6.56
N GLU A 23 16.64 2.57 6.96
CA GLU A 23 17.47 3.28 7.93
C GLU A 23 17.84 4.69 7.43
N ASN A 24 18.25 4.79 6.16
CA ASN A 24 18.53 6.08 5.54
C ASN A 24 17.30 7.00 5.53
N LEU A 25 16.12 6.46 5.22
CA LEU A 25 14.87 7.24 5.24
C LEU A 25 14.53 7.75 6.64
N ARG A 26 14.72 6.92 7.68
CA ARG A 26 14.47 7.30 9.09
C ARG A 26 15.42 8.39 9.59
N THR A 27 16.64 8.42 9.09
CA THR A 27 17.61 9.49 9.43
C THR A 27 17.29 10.80 8.71
N LEU A 28 16.76 10.72 7.49
CA LEU A 28 16.53 11.89 6.63
C LEU A 28 15.16 12.55 6.82
N LEU A 29 14.18 11.82 7.35
CA LEU A 29 12.78 12.26 7.42
C LEU A 29 12.29 12.32 8.86
N PRO A 30 11.44 13.29 9.21
CA PRO A 30 10.70 13.27 10.48
C PRO A 30 9.92 11.96 10.66
N ALA A 31 9.81 11.50 11.90
CA ALA A 31 9.10 10.28 12.25
C ALA A 31 7.62 10.29 11.82
N ASP A 32 7.00 11.47 11.77
CA ASP A 32 5.63 11.69 11.33
C ASP A 32 5.52 12.03 9.83
N SER A 33 6.60 11.92 9.05
CA SER A 33 6.56 12.18 7.61
C SER A 33 5.64 11.20 6.87
N LEU A 34 4.75 11.74 6.04
CA LEU A 34 3.93 10.92 5.14
C LEU A 34 4.77 10.12 4.14
N THR A 35 5.91 10.66 3.71
CA THR A 35 6.84 9.94 2.82
C THR A 35 7.47 8.74 3.52
N LEU A 36 7.85 8.90 4.80
CA LEU A 36 8.37 7.78 5.59
C LEU A 36 7.28 6.72 5.80
N LEU A 37 6.05 7.14 6.09
CA LEU A 37 4.91 6.25 6.26
C LEU A 37 4.59 5.43 5.00
N ARG A 38 4.61 6.06 3.82
CA ARG A 38 4.46 5.36 2.53
C ARG A 38 5.59 4.38 2.26
N ALA A 39 6.82 4.73 2.60
CA ALA A 39 7.96 3.83 2.49
C ALA A 39 7.82 2.61 3.41
N GLN A 40 7.35 2.81 4.65
CA GLN A 40 7.07 1.74 5.59
C GLN A 40 5.97 0.78 5.07
N ALA A 41 4.88 1.33 4.52
CA ALA A 41 3.82 0.54 3.90
C ALA A 41 4.35 -0.32 2.74
N TRP A 42 5.12 0.29 1.83
CA TRP A 42 5.73 -0.40 0.69
C TRP A 42 6.70 -1.50 1.12
N ASN A 43 7.56 -1.22 2.10
CA ASN A 43 8.51 -2.22 2.61
C ASN A 43 7.80 -3.39 3.28
N ALA A 44 6.81 -3.14 4.14
CA ALA A 44 6.05 -4.18 4.82
C ALA A 44 5.30 -5.06 3.80
N HIS A 45 4.61 -4.44 2.84
CA HIS A 45 3.89 -5.16 1.78
C HIS A 45 4.84 -6.01 0.94
N GLY A 46 5.98 -5.44 0.52
CA GLY A 46 7.01 -6.17 -0.23
C GLY A 46 7.72 -7.28 0.55
N SER A 47 7.54 -7.32 1.87
CA SER A 47 8.06 -8.37 2.77
C SER A 47 7.03 -9.43 3.11
N ASP A 48 5.82 -9.34 2.53
CA ASP A 48 4.66 -10.17 2.90
C ASP A 48 4.22 -9.99 4.37
N GLU A 49 4.59 -8.87 5.00
CA GLU A 49 4.16 -8.48 6.35
C GLU A 49 2.78 -7.79 6.27
N LEU A 50 1.77 -8.47 5.73
CA LEU A 50 0.51 -7.86 5.34
C LEU A 50 -0.23 -7.17 6.49
N LYS A 51 -0.17 -7.71 7.72
CA LYS A 51 -0.75 -7.07 8.91
C LYS A 51 -0.06 -5.76 9.28
N LEU A 52 1.24 -5.65 9.06
CA LEU A 52 1.97 -4.41 9.30
C LEU A 52 1.70 -3.41 8.16
N ALA A 53 1.66 -3.89 6.92
CA ALA A 53 1.29 -3.08 5.77
C ALA A 53 -0.11 -2.48 5.92
N GLU A 54 -1.08 -3.27 6.38
CA GLU A 54 -2.45 -2.84 6.68
C GLU A 54 -2.47 -1.65 7.65
N GLN A 55 -1.71 -1.74 8.76
CA GLN A 55 -1.61 -0.66 9.75
C GLN A 55 -1.08 0.63 9.11
N TYR A 56 -0.04 0.53 8.28
CA TYR A 56 0.51 1.69 7.60
C TYR A 56 -0.44 2.28 6.56
N TYR A 57 -1.14 1.46 5.77
CA TYR A 57 -2.14 1.95 4.82
C TYR A 57 -3.31 2.63 5.51
N ARG A 58 -3.81 2.07 6.63
CA ARG A 58 -4.82 2.74 7.48
C ARG A 58 -4.31 4.08 8.00
N ALA A 59 -3.06 4.15 8.48
CA ALA A 59 -2.47 5.40 8.95
C ALA A 59 -2.29 6.45 7.83
N ILE A 60 -1.99 6.03 6.60
CA ILE A 60 -1.97 6.91 5.43
C ILE A 60 -3.38 7.47 5.18
N LEU A 61 -4.39 6.60 5.15
CA LEU A 61 -5.78 6.99 4.89
C LEU A 61 -6.38 7.88 5.99
N GLN A 62 -5.90 7.79 7.23
CA GLN A 62 -6.26 8.76 8.27
C GLN A 62 -5.79 10.19 7.95
N ARG A 63 -4.68 10.34 7.22
CA ARG A 63 -4.08 11.63 6.87
C ARG A 63 -4.49 12.11 5.49
N VAL A 64 -4.64 11.18 4.55
CA VAL A 64 -5.02 11.43 3.17
C VAL A 64 -6.13 10.41 2.81
N PRO A 65 -7.39 10.71 3.14
CA PRO A 65 -8.51 9.77 2.97
C PRO A 65 -8.73 9.27 1.54
N ASP A 66 -8.34 10.08 0.55
CA ASP A 66 -8.46 9.78 -0.88
C ASP A 66 -7.14 9.28 -1.49
N ASP A 67 -6.17 8.83 -0.69
CA ASP A 67 -4.92 8.24 -1.20
C ASP A 67 -5.23 6.93 -1.93
N GLU A 68 -5.21 7.00 -3.26
CA GLU A 68 -5.58 5.91 -4.15
C GLU A 68 -4.71 4.67 -3.94
N TYR A 69 -3.39 4.85 -3.82
CA TYR A 69 -2.45 3.74 -3.61
C TYR A 69 -2.71 3.03 -2.27
N ALA A 70 -2.87 3.79 -1.18
CA ALA A 70 -3.15 3.19 0.11
C ALA A 70 -4.53 2.54 0.16
N GLY A 71 -5.53 3.15 -0.46
CA GLY A 71 -6.90 2.62 -0.53
C GLY A 71 -6.99 1.32 -1.32
N VAL A 72 -6.33 1.24 -2.49
CA VAL A 72 -6.29 0.01 -3.29
C VAL A 72 -5.54 -1.10 -2.56
N ASN A 73 -4.34 -0.84 -2.05
CA ASN A 73 -3.57 -1.87 -1.37
C ASN A 73 -4.25 -2.38 -0.09
N LEU A 74 -4.94 -1.50 0.65
CA LEU A 74 -5.75 -1.93 1.79
C LEU A 74 -6.91 -2.84 1.35
N ALA A 75 -7.60 -2.51 0.25
CA ALA A 75 -8.66 -3.36 -0.28
C ALA A 75 -8.15 -4.75 -0.69
N LEU A 76 -6.98 -4.83 -1.32
CA LEU A 76 -6.38 -6.11 -1.70
C LEU A 76 -5.99 -6.97 -0.48
N ILE A 77 -5.49 -6.33 0.59
CA ILE A 77 -5.23 -7.02 1.87
C ILE A 77 -6.53 -7.50 2.51
N GLU A 78 -7.57 -6.64 2.53
CA GLU A 78 -8.91 -7.01 3.03
C GLU A 78 -9.47 -8.22 2.27
N ALA A 79 -9.34 -8.24 0.93
CA ALA A 79 -9.77 -9.35 0.09
C ALA A 79 -9.00 -10.65 0.40
N HIS A 80 -7.68 -10.58 0.51
CA HIS A 80 -6.83 -11.72 0.90
C HIS A 80 -7.24 -12.30 2.26
N ASP A 81 -7.67 -11.46 3.20
CA ASP A 81 -8.16 -11.87 4.52
C ASP A 81 -9.64 -12.35 4.52
N GLY A 82 -10.24 -12.53 3.34
CA GLY A 82 -11.61 -13.01 3.16
C GLY A 82 -12.69 -11.93 3.33
N GLN A 83 -12.32 -10.66 3.44
CA GLN A 83 -13.24 -9.53 3.63
C GLN A 83 -13.65 -8.90 2.28
N LEU A 84 -14.10 -9.74 1.34
CA LEU A 84 -14.36 -9.34 -0.05
C LEU A 84 -15.37 -8.18 -0.18
N GLU A 85 -16.44 -8.18 0.60
CA GLU A 85 -17.43 -7.09 0.57
C GLU A 85 -16.83 -5.76 1.04
N GLN A 86 -16.02 -5.78 2.09
CA GLN A 86 -15.35 -4.57 2.59
C GLN A 86 -14.36 -4.01 1.56
N ALA A 87 -13.59 -4.89 0.94
CA ALA A 87 -12.66 -4.53 -0.13
C ALA A 87 -13.38 -3.92 -1.33
N ARG A 88 -14.48 -4.55 -1.78
CA ARG A 88 -15.32 -4.06 -2.88
C ARG A 88 -15.92 -2.69 -2.57
N ASP A 89 -16.48 -2.51 -1.39
CA ASP A 89 -17.04 -1.23 -0.95
C ASP A 89 -15.99 -0.12 -0.94
N ARG A 90 -14.77 -0.43 -0.48
CA ARG A 90 -13.65 0.51 -0.50
C ARG A 90 -13.27 0.92 -1.92
N LEU A 91 -13.10 -0.04 -2.82
CA LEU A 91 -12.76 0.23 -4.21
C LEU A 91 -13.87 0.99 -4.94
N ASN A 92 -15.14 0.69 -4.67
CA ASN A 92 -16.27 1.44 -5.24
C ASN A 92 -16.27 2.90 -4.79
N ARG A 93 -15.99 3.17 -3.51
CA ARG A 93 -15.83 4.55 -3.01
C ARG A 93 -14.66 5.27 -3.68
N LEU A 94 -13.53 4.58 -3.90
CA LEU A 94 -12.40 5.13 -4.65
C LEU A 94 -12.76 5.41 -6.11
N ALA A 95 -13.46 4.50 -6.78
CA ALA A 95 -13.89 4.65 -8.17
C ALA A 95 -14.85 5.82 -8.35
N ALA A 96 -15.78 6.03 -7.40
CA ALA A 96 -16.69 7.16 -7.42
C ALA A 96 -15.97 8.53 -7.38
N ARG A 97 -14.80 8.58 -6.72
CA ARG A 97 -13.96 9.78 -6.62
C ARG A 97 -12.95 9.88 -7.76
N ASN A 98 -12.47 8.75 -8.26
CA ASN A 98 -11.42 8.61 -9.27
C ASN A 98 -11.91 7.77 -10.46
N SER A 99 -12.96 8.25 -11.14
CA SER A 99 -13.70 7.49 -12.16
C SER A 99 -12.89 7.05 -13.39
N ARG A 100 -11.67 7.56 -13.56
CA ARG A 100 -10.74 7.18 -14.64
C ARG A 100 -9.48 6.44 -14.14
N SER A 101 -9.45 6.03 -12.86
CA SER A 101 -8.33 5.28 -12.33
C SER A 101 -8.28 3.86 -12.94
N ALA A 102 -7.21 3.59 -13.69
CA ALA A 102 -6.89 2.26 -14.17
C ALA A 102 -6.54 1.31 -13.01
N MET A 103 -5.94 1.83 -11.94
CA MET A 103 -5.54 1.03 -10.77
C MET A 103 -6.76 0.49 -10.02
N VAL A 104 -7.73 1.37 -9.74
CA VAL A 104 -8.98 0.98 -9.07
C VAL A 104 -9.79 0.03 -9.95
N SER A 105 -9.87 0.31 -11.25
CA SER A 105 -10.59 -0.56 -12.21
C SER A 105 -9.98 -1.96 -12.27
N ARG A 106 -8.64 -2.05 -12.25
CA ARG A 106 -7.92 -3.32 -12.22
C ARG A 106 -8.17 -4.08 -10.92
N ALA A 107 -8.08 -3.42 -9.76
CA ALA A 107 -8.30 -4.05 -8.47
C ALA A 107 -9.73 -4.60 -8.34
N LEU A 108 -10.74 -3.88 -8.86
CA LEU A 108 -12.12 -4.37 -8.91
C LEU A 108 -12.24 -5.64 -9.77
N ALA A 109 -11.59 -5.66 -10.94
CA ALA A 109 -11.59 -6.83 -11.81
C ALA A 109 -10.89 -8.04 -11.19
N GLU A 110 -9.80 -7.82 -10.43
CA GLU A 110 -9.10 -8.88 -9.68
C GLU A 110 -10.03 -9.49 -8.61
N LEU A 111 -10.72 -8.66 -7.82
CA LEU A 111 -11.72 -9.09 -6.85
C LEU A 111 -12.89 -9.89 -7.46
N ASP A 112 -13.35 -9.50 -8.66
CA ASP A 112 -14.42 -10.21 -9.37
C ASP A 112 -14.00 -11.59 -9.89
N MET A 113 -12.71 -11.83 -10.07
CA MET A 113 -12.18 -13.14 -10.48
C MET A 113 -12.00 -14.07 -9.27
N GLU A 114 -11.58 -13.55 -8.12
CA GLU A 114 -11.39 -14.32 -6.89
C GLU A 114 -12.69 -14.79 -6.24
N ALA A 115 -13.80 -14.07 -6.47
CA ALA A 115 -15.12 -14.39 -5.93
C ALA A 115 -15.89 -15.49 -6.71
N ARG A 116 -15.31 -16.06 -7.77
CA ARG A 116 -15.92 -17.09 -8.64
C ARG A 116 -15.47 -18.49 -8.27
#